data_AF-A0A8S9FXJ4-F1
#
_entry.id   AF-A0A8S9FXJ4-F1
#
_cell.length_a   1.000
_cell.length_b   1.000
_cell.length_c   1.000
_cell.angle_alpha   90.00
_cell.angle_beta   90.00
_cell.angle_gamma   90.00
#
_symmetry.space_group_name_H-M   'P 1'
#
loop_
_entity.id
_entity.type
_entity.pdbx_description
1 polymer ?
#
loop_
_entity_poly.entity_id
_entity_poly.type
_entity_poly.pdbx_seq_one_letter_code
_entity_poly.pdbx_strand_id
1 'polypeptide(L)'
;MENEVAAYSDGFLRVFELLNPLELKNWQLQAEFQNVIDSLSALGKPSTLSASVSWNPMRSGEQEPSFVLAFNSDSPHLNSSKIWEFDEAHNRWLAVAELASPEDKGDPVYAVSWAPNIGRPYEVVAVATHKGIGIWQVGLAPDLDGRLPVKKAASLSGHQGEVWEMEWDMSGMTLATTGSDGMVRLWQSNLNGEWHEQAMLEPVSS
;
A
#
# COMPACT_ATOMS: atom_id res chain seq x y z
N MET A 1 -12.78 -3.00 -18.62
CA MET A 1 -12.71 -1.66 -18.02
C MET A 1 -11.39 -1.59 -17.30
N GLU A 2 -10.69 -0.46 -17.41
CA GLU A 2 -9.41 -0.26 -16.74
C GLU A 2 -9.56 0.85 -15.71
N ASN A 3 -9.04 0.62 -14.50
CA ASN A 3 -9.07 1.59 -13.42
C ASN A 3 -7.65 2.08 -13.13
N GLU A 4 -7.51 3.38 -12.92
CA GLU A 4 -6.28 4.03 -12.48
C GLU A 4 -6.57 4.88 -11.24
N VAL A 5 -5.61 4.92 -10.32
CA VAL A 5 -5.74 5.69 -9.08
C VAL A 5 -4.65 6.73 -9.01
N ALA A 6 -5.03 7.95 -8.62
CA ALA A 6 -4.11 9.05 -8.41
C ALA A 6 -4.33 9.66 -7.03
N ALA A 7 -3.23 9.85 -6.30
CA ALA A 7 -3.21 10.56 -5.03
C ALA A 7 -2.66 11.97 -5.25
N TYR A 8 -3.28 12.96 -4.62
CA TYR A 8 -3.02 14.38 -4.86
C TYR A 8 -2.54 15.09 -3.59
N SER A 9 -1.83 16.20 -3.78
CA SER A 9 -1.28 17.00 -2.69
C SER A 9 -2.32 17.61 -1.75
N ASP A 10 -3.58 17.67 -2.20
CA ASP A 10 -4.74 18.14 -1.44
C ASP A 10 -5.31 17.08 -0.48
N GLY A 11 -4.68 15.90 -0.39
CA GLY A 11 -5.10 14.77 0.43
C GLY A 11 -6.25 13.97 -0.15
N PHE A 12 -6.70 14.30 -1.37
CA PHE A 12 -7.69 13.51 -2.09
C PHE A 12 -7.00 12.45 -2.93
N LEU A 13 -7.70 11.34 -3.04
CA LEU A 13 -7.39 10.28 -3.97
C LEU A 13 -8.57 10.16 -4.94
N ARG A 14 -8.26 9.97 -6.22
CA ARG A 14 -9.24 9.90 -7.30
C ARG A 14 -9.02 8.62 -8.07
N VAL A 15 -10.11 7.92 -8.35
CA VAL A 15 -10.11 6.74 -9.21
C VAL A 15 -10.72 7.14 -10.54
N PHE A 16 -10.01 6.84 -11.61
CA PHE A 16 -10.43 7.07 -12.98
C PHE A 16 -10.71 5.73 -13.65
N GLU A 17 -11.77 5.68 -14.42
CA GLU A 17 -12.17 4.50 -15.17
C GLU A 17 -12.14 4.78 -16.66
N LEU A 18 -11.67 3.78 -17.41
CA LEU A 18 -11.74 3.72 -18.86
C LEU A 18 -12.70 2.59 -19.28
N LEU A 19 -13.87 2.99 -19.77
CA LEU A 19 -14.92 2.08 -20.21
C LEU A 19 -14.55 1.35 -21.51
N ASN A 20 -13.90 2.06 -22.44
CA ASN A 20 -13.47 1.53 -23.73
C ASN A 20 -11.94 1.63 -23.88
N PRO A 21 -11.19 0.52 -23.78
CA PRO A 21 -9.73 0.51 -23.94
C PRO A 21 -9.23 1.02 -25.29
N LEU A 22 -10.08 1.06 -26.32
CA LEU A 22 -9.73 1.60 -27.64
C LEU A 22 -9.79 3.13 -27.68
N GLU A 23 -10.39 3.77 -26.68
CA GLU A 23 -10.58 5.22 -26.59
C GLU A 23 -9.81 5.82 -25.41
N LEU A 24 -8.49 5.62 -25.37
CA LEU A 24 -7.60 6.03 -24.26
C LEU A 24 -7.68 7.52 -23.82
N LYS A 25 -8.40 8.37 -24.55
CA LYS A 25 -8.64 9.79 -24.20
C LYS A 25 -9.85 9.99 -23.28
N ASN A 26 -10.71 8.98 -23.15
CA ASN A 26 -12.03 9.09 -22.53
C ASN A 26 -12.05 8.55 -21.10
N TRP A 27 -11.03 8.89 -20.30
CA TRP A 27 -11.01 8.59 -18.87
C TRP A 27 -12.07 9.42 -18.14
N GLN A 28 -12.82 8.77 -17.26
CA GLN A 28 -13.86 9.40 -16.46
C GLN A 28 -13.53 9.28 -14.97
N LEU A 29 -13.88 10.31 -14.19
CA LEU A 29 -13.76 10.25 -12.75
C LEU A 29 -14.82 9.27 -12.21
N GLN A 30 -14.37 8.17 -11.61
CA GLN A 30 -15.22 7.14 -11.03
C GLN A 30 -15.50 7.43 -9.55
N ALA A 31 -14.46 7.82 -8.79
CA ALA A 31 -14.61 8.17 -7.38
C ALA A 31 -13.59 9.23 -6.93
N GLU A 32 -13.96 10.00 -5.92
CA GLU A 32 -13.11 10.95 -5.20
C GLU A 32 -13.38 10.82 -3.70
N PHE A 33 -12.34 10.59 -2.90
CA PHE A 33 -12.43 10.46 -1.45
C PHE A 33 -11.08 10.79 -0.78
N GLN A 34 -11.03 10.74 0.55
CA GLN A 34 -9.80 10.92 1.33
C GLN A 34 -9.41 9.60 1.99
N ASN A 35 -8.14 9.46 2.41
CA ASN A 35 -7.64 8.26 3.09
C ASN A 35 -8.10 8.14 4.55
N VAL A 36 -9.41 8.18 4.77
CA VAL A 36 -10.07 8.12 6.09
C VAL A 36 -11.11 7.01 6.10
N ILE A 37 -11.31 6.40 7.26
CA ILE A 37 -12.31 5.35 7.45
C ILE A 37 -13.70 5.96 7.71
N ASP A 38 -13.76 7.14 8.33
CA ASP A 38 -15.01 7.81 8.69
C ASP A 38 -15.18 9.10 7.89
N SER A 39 -16.24 9.18 7.08
CA SER A 39 -16.49 10.31 6.18
C SER A 39 -17.04 11.56 6.89
N LEU A 40 -17.38 11.45 8.18
CA LEU A 40 -18.02 12.53 8.95
C LEU A 40 -17.06 13.63 9.40
N SER A 41 -15.75 13.40 9.30
CA SER A 41 -14.73 14.42 9.48
C SER A 41 -14.11 14.73 8.13
N ALA A 42 -14.75 15.61 7.35
CA ALA A 42 -14.02 16.32 6.31
C ALA A 42 -12.89 17.08 7.03
N LEU A 43 -11.70 16.48 7.03
CA LEU A 43 -10.49 17.17 7.43
C LEU A 43 -10.34 18.36 6.49
N GLY A 44 -9.58 19.38 6.89
CA GLY A 44 -9.37 20.58 6.07
C GLY A 44 -8.73 20.25 4.71
N LYS A 45 -8.03 21.22 4.11
CA LYS A 45 -7.14 20.90 3.00
C LYS A 45 -5.76 20.59 3.57
N PRO A 46 -5.44 19.33 3.86
CA PRO A 46 -4.12 18.96 4.34
C PRO A 46 -3.08 19.23 3.25
N SER A 47 -1.83 19.43 3.66
CA SER A 47 -0.70 19.47 2.74
C SER A 47 0.02 18.13 2.78
N THR A 48 -0.11 17.33 1.73
CA THR A 48 0.62 16.05 1.64
C THR A 48 1.94 16.24 0.90
N LEU A 49 3.05 15.84 1.53
CA LEU A 49 4.38 15.88 0.96
C LEU A 49 4.60 14.78 -0.09
N SER A 50 4.09 13.58 0.17
CA SER A 50 4.13 12.47 -0.76
C SER A 50 2.95 11.52 -0.55
N ALA A 51 2.72 10.68 -1.56
CA ALA A 51 1.78 9.57 -1.50
C ALA A 51 2.40 8.37 -2.20
N SER A 52 2.03 7.17 -1.77
CA SER A 52 2.46 5.93 -2.39
C SER A 52 1.26 5.01 -2.54
N VAL A 53 1.15 4.38 -3.71
CA VAL A 53 0.03 3.53 -4.09
C VAL A 53 0.55 2.27 -4.76
N SER A 54 -0.09 1.13 -4.48
CA SER A 54 0.20 -0.14 -5.14
C SER A 54 -1.09 -0.93 -5.33
N TRP A 55 -1.38 -1.30 -6.58
CA TRP A 55 -2.49 -2.20 -6.91
C TRP A 55 -2.20 -3.63 -6.44
N ASN A 56 -3.24 -4.37 -6.09
CA ASN A 56 -3.16 -5.82 -5.94
C ASN A 56 -2.78 -6.44 -7.31
N PRO A 57 -1.63 -7.14 -7.43
CA PRO A 57 -1.16 -7.66 -8.70
C PRO A 57 -2.02 -8.81 -9.28
N MET A 58 -2.78 -9.51 -8.43
CA MET A 58 -3.63 -10.62 -8.86
C MET A 58 -4.92 -10.11 -9.48
N ARG A 59 -4.96 -10.08 -10.82
CA ARG A 59 -6.17 -9.93 -11.64
C ARG A 59 -6.75 -11.30 -11.99
N SER A 60 -7.24 -12.08 -11.03
CA SER A 60 -8.21 -13.13 -11.38
C SER A 60 -9.57 -12.45 -11.52
N GLY A 61 -10.36 -12.81 -12.53
CA GLY A 61 -11.68 -12.20 -12.76
C GLY A 61 -12.72 -12.47 -11.67
N GLU A 62 -12.32 -13.10 -10.55
CA GLU A 62 -13.16 -13.44 -9.41
C GLU A 62 -12.94 -12.50 -8.21
N GLN A 63 -11.87 -11.71 -8.19
CA GLN A 63 -11.59 -10.76 -7.10
C GLN A 63 -11.94 -9.32 -7.50
N GLU A 64 -12.58 -8.61 -6.57
CA GLU A 64 -12.85 -7.19 -6.69
C GLU A 64 -11.51 -6.41 -6.74
N PRO A 65 -11.42 -5.35 -7.57
CA PRO A 65 -10.18 -4.61 -7.71
C PRO A 65 -9.85 -3.93 -6.38
N SER A 66 -8.61 -4.08 -5.95
CA SER A 66 -8.11 -3.56 -4.68
C SER A 66 -6.73 -2.95 -4.82
N PHE A 67 -6.44 -1.94 -3.99
CA PHE A 67 -5.14 -1.29 -3.91
C PHE A 67 -4.84 -0.86 -2.49
N VAL A 68 -3.54 -0.72 -2.18
CA VAL A 68 -3.07 -0.07 -0.96
C VAL A 68 -2.63 1.35 -1.28
N LEU A 69 -2.97 2.28 -0.39
CA LEU A 69 -2.54 3.67 -0.46
C LEU A 69 -2.06 4.15 0.90
N ALA A 70 -1.05 5.02 0.90
CA ALA A 70 -0.66 5.78 2.08
C ALA A 70 -0.16 7.18 1.71
N PHE A 71 -0.14 8.06 2.71
CA PHE A 71 0.32 9.43 2.59
C PHE A 71 1.43 9.75 3.59
N ASN A 72 2.29 10.68 3.20
CA ASN A 72 3.09 11.49 4.11
C ASN A 72 2.46 12.90 4.12
N SER A 73 1.70 13.19 5.16
CA SER A 73 0.92 14.41 5.31
C SER A 73 1.16 15.08 6.66
N ASP A 74 0.94 16.39 6.70
CA ASP A 74 0.85 17.17 7.93
C ASP A 74 -0.35 16.77 8.82
N SER A 75 -1.29 16.01 8.25
CA SER A 75 -2.51 15.57 8.90
C SER A 75 -2.43 14.07 9.22
N PRO A 76 -2.17 13.69 10.48
CA PRO A 76 -1.91 12.29 10.86
C PRO A 76 -3.03 11.32 10.48
N HIS A 77 -4.28 11.80 10.45
CA HIS A 77 -5.44 10.99 10.07
C HIS A 77 -5.38 10.42 8.64
N LEU A 78 -4.57 11.00 7.75
CA LEU A 78 -4.38 10.50 6.38
C LEU A 78 -3.19 9.56 6.23
N ASN A 79 -2.27 9.56 7.19
CA ASN A 79 -0.97 8.91 7.01
C ASN A 79 -1.03 7.39 7.11
N SER A 80 -1.99 6.85 7.87
CA SER A 80 -2.18 5.41 7.99
C SER A 80 -2.39 4.75 6.63
N SER A 81 -1.57 3.74 6.31
CA SER A 81 -1.76 2.94 5.09
C SER A 81 -3.09 2.19 5.14
N LYS A 82 -3.86 2.21 4.04
CA LYS A 82 -5.16 1.52 3.95
C LYS A 82 -5.28 0.74 2.66
N ILE A 83 -6.00 -0.37 2.75
CA ILE A 83 -6.44 -1.16 1.58
C ILE A 83 -7.85 -0.73 1.24
N TRP A 84 -8.04 -0.39 -0.03
CA TRP A 84 -9.29 -0.02 -0.64
C TRP A 84 -9.71 -1.12 -1.61
N GLU A 85 -10.97 -1.54 -1.51
CA GLU A 85 -11.59 -2.55 -2.38
C GLU A 85 -12.87 -1.96 -2.98
N PHE A 86 -13.15 -2.31 -4.23
CA PHE A 86 -14.30 -1.80 -4.95
C PHE A 86 -15.51 -2.71 -4.78
N ASP A 87 -16.51 -2.20 -4.06
CA ASP A 87 -17.81 -2.84 -3.84
C ASP A 87 -18.69 -2.64 -5.08
N GLU A 88 -18.79 -3.68 -5.92
CA GLU A 88 -19.58 -3.64 -7.15
C GLU A 88 -21.08 -3.45 -6.87
N ALA A 89 -21.59 -3.99 -5.77
CA ALA A 89 -23.01 -3.94 -5.44
C ALA A 89 -23.50 -2.51 -5.16
N HIS A 90 -22.64 -1.68 -4.58
CA HIS A 90 -22.94 -0.27 -4.29
C HIS A 90 -22.16 0.73 -5.15
N ASN A 91 -21.33 0.25 -6.09
CA ASN A 91 -20.50 1.05 -7.00
C ASN A 91 -19.65 2.10 -6.24
N ARG A 92 -18.90 1.65 -5.23
CA ARG A 92 -18.08 2.53 -4.38
C ARG A 92 -16.83 1.83 -3.87
N TRP A 93 -15.83 2.62 -3.49
CA TRP A 93 -14.63 2.12 -2.84
C TRP A 93 -14.80 2.11 -1.32
N LEU A 94 -14.37 1.02 -0.68
CA LEU A 94 -14.43 0.82 0.76
C LEU A 94 -13.04 0.58 1.33
N ALA A 95 -12.73 1.23 2.46
CA ALA A 95 -11.53 0.94 3.23
C ALA A 95 -11.73 -0.36 4.00
N VAL A 96 -11.20 -1.46 3.49
CA VAL A 96 -11.38 -2.82 4.05
C VAL A 96 -10.28 -3.20 5.03
N ALA A 97 -9.13 -2.53 5.01
CA ALA A 97 -8.03 -2.79 5.95
C ALA A 97 -7.23 -1.53 6.28
N GLU A 98 -6.64 -1.48 7.47
CA GLU A 98 -5.69 -0.44 7.90
C GLU A 98 -4.38 -1.11 8.36
N LEU A 99 -3.27 -0.78 7.67
CA LEU A 99 -1.96 -1.39 7.89
C LEU A 99 -1.10 -0.52 8.80
N ALA A 100 -1.55 -0.36 10.04
CA ALA A 100 -0.83 0.34 11.10
C ALA A 100 -1.19 -0.28 12.45
N SER A 101 -0.20 -0.49 13.31
CA SER A 101 -0.49 -0.84 14.70
C SER A 101 -1.01 0.40 15.44
N PRO A 102 -1.73 0.26 16.57
CA PRO A 102 -2.30 1.39 17.29
C PRO A 102 -1.28 2.49 17.61
N GLU A 103 -0.03 2.13 17.91
CA GLU A 103 1.08 3.02 18.20
C GLU A 103 1.77 3.62 16.96
N ASP A 104 1.52 3.08 15.77
CA ASP A 104 2.01 3.57 14.47
C ASP A 104 0.95 4.44 13.76
N LYS A 105 -0.27 4.54 14.30
CA LYS A 105 -1.36 5.32 13.67
C LYS A 105 -1.01 6.80 13.64
N GLY A 106 -0.91 7.34 12.42
CA GLY A 106 -0.59 8.74 12.17
C GLY A 106 0.85 8.99 11.75
N ASP A 107 1.71 7.98 11.86
CA ASP A 107 3.08 8.06 11.37
C ASP A 107 3.09 8.24 9.85
N PRO A 108 3.85 9.19 9.32
CA PRO A 108 4.04 9.33 7.88
C PRO A 108 4.52 8.03 7.24
N VAL A 109 3.90 7.67 6.13
CA VAL A 109 4.29 6.52 5.31
C VAL A 109 4.98 7.03 4.06
N TYR A 110 6.18 6.53 3.81
CA TYR A 110 7.01 6.96 2.69
C TYR A 110 6.74 6.15 1.42
N ALA A 111 6.53 4.84 1.58
CA ALA A 111 6.30 3.92 0.48
C ALA A 111 5.40 2.75 0.92
N VAL A 112 4.61 2.24 0.00
CA VAL A 112 3.85 0.99 0.12
C VAL A 112 4.07 0.12 -1.10
N SER A 113 4.02 -1.21 -0.94
CA SER A 113 4.17 -2.13 -2.06
C SER A 113 3.44 -3.45 -1.80
N TRP A 114 2.57 -3.85 -2.72
CA TRP A 114 1.76 -5.07 -2.61
C TRP A 114 2.47 -6.24 -3.32
N ALA A 115 2.69 -7.34 -2.60
CA ALA A 115 3.39 -8.50 -3.14
C ALA A 115 2.48 -9.35 -4.03
N PRO A 116 2.97 -9.86 -5.19
CA PRO A 116 2.24 -10.86 -5.97
C PRO A 116 1.94 -12.10 -5.12
N ASN A 117 0.67 -12.50 -5.01
CA ASN A 117 0.26 -13.65 -4.21
C ASN A 117 0.20 -14.95 -5.01
N ILE A 118 1.28 -15.73 -5.00
CA ILE A 118 1.32 -17.06 -5.61
C ILE A 118 1.13 -18.12 -4.52
N GLY A 119 -0.13 -18.53 -4.32
CA GLY A 119 -0.48 -19.70 -3.50
C GLY A 119 -0.42 -19.50 -1.99
N ARG A 120 -0.38 -18.26 -1.49
CA ARG A 120 -0.48 -17.98 -0.05
C ARG A 120 -1.96 -17.80 0.35
N PRO A 121 -2.38 -18.26 1.54
CA PRO A 121 -3.73 -18.06 2.05
C PRO A 121 -3.98 -16.64 2.61
N TYR A 122 -3.10 -15.69 2.27
CA TYR A 122 -3.13 -14.29 2.70
C TYR A 122 -2.34 -13.43 1.71
N GLU A 123 -2.70 -12.16 1.63
CA GLU A 123 -1.95 -11.14 0.91
C GLU A 123 -0.79 -10.62 1.76
N VAL A 124 0.23 -10.07 1.10
CA VAL A 124 1.40 -9.46 1.76
C VAL A 124 1.61 -8.05 1.24
N VAL A 125 1.73 -7.10 2.16
CA VAL A 125 1.99 -5.69 1.84
C VAL A 125 3.14 -5.16 2.69
N ALA A 126 4.10 -4.49 2.05
CA ALA A 126 5.16 -3.76 2.71
C ALA A 126 4.75 -2.30 2.92
N VAL A 127 5.01 -1.77 4.10
CA VAL A 127 4.74 -0.37 4.48
C VAL A 127 5.99 0.23 5.11
N ALA A 128 6.56 1.26 4.50
CA ALA A 128 7.74 1.96 5.00
C ALA A 128 7.36 3.20 5.81
N THR A 129 7.80 3.28 7.07
CA THR A 129 7.66 4.45 7.94
C THR A 129 9.03 4.85 8.50
N HIS A 130 9.06 5.88 9.34
CA HIS A 130 10.29 6.31 10.01
C HIS A 130 10.85 5.25 10.98
N LYS A 131 10.06 4.25 11.36
CA LYS A 131 10.45 3.13 12.24
C LYS A 131 11.07 1.95 11.48
N GLY A 132 11.05 1.99 10.15
CA GLY A 132 11.49 0.90 9.27
C GLY A 132 10.37 0.39 8.38
N ILE A 133 10.52 -0.83 7.86
CA ILE A 133 9.56 -1.44 6.94
C ILE A 133 8.74 -2.49 7.70
N GLY A 134 7.43 -2.28 7.79
CA GLY A 134 6.48 -3.28 8.29
C GLY A 134 6.05 -4.21 7.17
N ILE A 135 6.13 -5.52 7.40
CA ILE A 135 5.54 -6.53 6.52
C ILE A 135 4.21 -6.97 7.12
N TRP A 136 3.14 -6.76 6.37
CA TRP A 136 1.77 -7.02 6.78
C TRP A 136 1.18 -8.19 6.03
N GLN A 137 0.60 -9.13 6.77
CA GLN A 137 -0.27 -10.18 6.25
C GLN A 137 -1.72 -9.71 6.33
N VAL A 138 -2.45 -9.85 5.24
CA VAL A 138 -3.86 -9.47 5.14
C VAL A 138 -4.66 -10.72 4.77
N GLY A 139 -5.60 -11.11 5.62
CA GLY A 139 -6.44 -12.27 5.36
C GLY A 139 -7.40 -12.01 4.19
N LEU A 140 -7.84 -13.09 3.56
CA LEU A 140 -8.72 -13.04 2.38
C LEU A 140 -10.21 -13.04 2.74
N ALA A 141 -10.56 -13.42 3.97
CA ALA A 141 -11.94 -13.50 4.42
C ALA A 141 -12.24 -12.31 5.34
N PRO A 142 -13.25 -11.47 5.02
CA PRO A 142 -13.65 -10.37 5.88
C PRO A 142 -14.30 -10.89 7.16
N ASP A 143 -14.19 -10.09 8.22
CA ASP A 143 -14.90 -10.29 9.48
C ASP A 143 -16.38 -9.85 9.39
N LEU A 144 -17.10 -9.91 10.52
CA LEU A 144 -18.52 -9.53 10.58
C LEU A 144 -18.79 -8.07 10.22
N ASP A 145 -17.78 -7.20 10.34
CA ASP A 145 -17.87 -5.77 10.00
C ASP A 145 -17.38 -5.48 8.57
N GLY A 146 -17.07 -6.53 7.79
CA GLY A 146 -16.57 -6.40 6.42
C GLY A 146 -15.10 -6.01 6.33
N ARG A 147 -14.33 -6.10 7.41
CA ARG A 147 -12.89 -5.76 7.41
C ARG A 147 -12.02 -6.99 7.26
N LEU A 148 -10.94 -6.85 6.52
CA LEU A 148 -9.94 -7.90 6.38
C LEU A 148 -9.06 -7.96 7.64
N PRO A 149 -8.83 -9.15 8.21
CA PRO A 149 -7.95 -9.29 9.35
C PRO A 149 -6.50 -9.02 8.95
N VAL A 150 -5.81 -8.17 9.71
CA VAL A 150 -4.43 -7.77 9.44
C VAL A 150 -3.50 -8.19 10.57
N LYS A 151 -2.27 -8.60 10.21
CA LYS A 151 -1.22 -8.94 11.17
C LYS A 151 0.14 -8.45 10.68
N LYS A 152 0.87 -7.72 11.52
CA LYS A 152 2.28 -7.39 11.27
C LYS A 152 3.13 -8.66 11.46
N ALA A 153 3.67 -9.18 10.37
CA ALA A 153 4.47 -10.41 10.35
C ALA A 153 5.95 -10.16 10.67
N ALA A 154 6.48 -9.02 10.24
CA ALA A 154 7.85 -8.61 10.54
C ALA A 154 8.02 -7.09 10.56
N SER A 155 9.11 -6.66 11.19
CA SER A 155 9.61 -5.29 11.14
C SER A 155 11.06 -5.35 10.66
N LEU A 156 11.31 -4.90 9.44
CA LEU A 156 12.63 -4.88 8.83
C LEU A 156 13.31 -3.57 9.22
N SER A 157 14.42 -3.71 9.93
CA SER A 157 15.25 -2.60 10.39
C SER A 157 16.65 -2.78 9.82
N GLY A 158 17.23 -1.70 9.29
CA GLY A 158 18.53 -1.75 8.62
C GLY A 158 18.85 -0.45 7.89
N HIS A 159 17.87 0.08 7.15
CA HIS A 159 18.01 1.39 6.51
C HIS A 159 18.25 2.50 7.54
N GLN A 160 19.23 3.36 7.25
CA GLN A 160 19.50 4.58 8.02
C GLN A 160 18.79 5.77 7.38
N GLY A 161 17.50 5.88 7.63
CA GLY A 161 16.64 6.95 7.11
C GLY A 161 15.44 6.42 6.34
N GLU A 162 14.84 7.33 5.57
CA GLU A 162 13.56 7.09 4.90
C GLU A 162 13.75 6.13 3.72
N VAL A 163 12.89 5.12 3.63
CA VAL A 163 12.83 4.17 2.52
C VAL A 163 11.85 4.71 1.49
N TRP A 164 12.32 4.89 0.26
CA TRP A 164 11.60 5.62 -0.79
C TRP A 164 10.91 4.70 -1.78
N GLU A 165 11.50 3.53 -2.01
CA GLU A 165 11.03 2.60 -3.03
C GLU A 165 11.16 1.17 -2.52
N MET A 166 10.17 0.36 -2.88
CA MET A 166 10.04 -1.03 -2.48
C MET A 166 9.43 -1.82 -3.62
N GLU A 167 10.15 -2.83 -4.11
CA GLU A 167 9.69 -3.67 -5.20
C GLU A 167 9.76 -5.15 -4.82
N TRP A 168 8.68 -5.86 -5.10
CA TRP A 168 8.60 -7.30 -4.91
C TRP A 168 9.07 -8.04 -6.15
N ASP A 169 9.73 -9.17 -5.95
CA ASP A 169 9.96 -10.11 -7.04
C ASP A 169 8.64 -10.76 -7.51
N MET A 170 8.66 -11.38 -8.69
CA MET A 170 7.45 -12.01 -9.25
C MET A 170 6.88 -13.13 -8.37
N SER A 171 7.68 -13.75 -7.50
CA SER A 171 7.17 -14.75 -6.54
C SER A 171 6.51 -14.13 -5.30
N GLY A 172 6.75 -12.84 -5.04
CA GLY A 172 6.34 -12.14 -3.82
C GLY A 172 7.03 -12.68 -2.56
N MET A 173 8.22 -13.29 -2.70
CA MET A 173 9.00 -13.83 -1.58
C MET A 173 10.18 -12.94 -1.21
N THR A 174 10.66 -12.14 -2.16
CA THR A 174 11.81 -11.26 -2.00
C THR A 174 11.39 -9.81 -2.22
N LEU A 175 11.76 -8.94 -1.28
CA LEU A 175 11.54 -7.50 -1.36
C LEU A 175 12.89 -6.79 -1.55
N ALA A 176 13.00 -5.98 -2.58
CA ALA A 176 14.10 -5.03 -2.74
C ALA A 176 13.68 -3.65 -2.20
N THR A 177 14.54 -3.00 -1.42
CA THR A 177 14.26 -1.67 -0.86
C THR A 177 15.43 -0.72 -1.05
N THR A 178 15.12 0.55 -1.29
CA THR A 178 16.10 1.64 -1.40
C THR A 178 15.72 2.79 -0.47
N GLY A 179 16.72 3.49 0.05
CA GLY A 179 16.48 4.56 1.02
C GLY A 179 17.52 5.66 1.02
N SER A 180 17.34 6.60 1.94
CA SER A 180 18.20 7.79 2.11
C SER A 180 19.64 7.46 2.49
N ASP A 181 19.90 6.25 2.97
CA ASP A 181 21.25 5.77 3.28
C ASP A 181 22.06 5.37 2.04
N GLY A 182 21.46 5.44 0.84
CA GLY A 182 22.11 5.12 -0.42
C GLY A 182 22.34 3.63 -0.64
N MET A 183 21.76 2.77 0.20
CA MET A 183 21.92 1.33 0.12
C MET A 183 20.71 0.68 -0.56
N VAL A 184 20.94 -0.43 -1.25
CA VAL A 184 19.86 -1.34 -1.69
C VAL A 184 19.89 -2.57 -0.80
N ARG A 185 18.75 -2.96 -0.23
CA ARG A 185 18.64 -4.17 0.59
C ARG A 185 17.67 -5.16 -0.02
N LEU A 186 18.00 -6.44 0.08
CA LEU A 186 17.15 -7.55 -0.31
C LEU A 186 16.69 -8.28 0.95
N TRP A 187 15.38 -8.43 1.08
CA TRP A 187 14.73 -9.09 2.22
C TRP A 187 14.00 -10.32 1.73
N GLN A 188 14.10 -11.43 2.46
CA GLN A 188 13.41 -12.66 2.08
C GLN A 188 12.82 -13.35 3.30
N SER A 189 11.62 -13.91 3.13
CA SER A 189 11.01 -14.78 4.13
C SER A 189 11.51 -16.22 3.99
N ASN A 190 11.91 -16.84 5.11
CA ASN A 190 12.20 -18.28 5.14
C ASN A 190 10.89 -19.11 5.20
N LEU A 191 11.02 -20.44 5.17
CA LEU A 191 9.86 -21.36 5.23
C LEU A 191 9.05 -21.25 6.53
N ASN A 192 9.62 -20.67 7.59
CA ASN A 192 8.94 -20.44 8.86
C ASN A 192 8.19 -19.09 8.88
N GLY A 193 8.26 -18.31 7.80
CA GLY A 193 7.67 -16.97 7.71
C GLY A 193 8.50 -15.88 8.40
N GLU A 194 9.74 -16.17 8.79
CA GLU A 194 10.65 -15.19 9.37
C GLU A 194 11.38 -14.44 8.26
N TRP A 195 11.51 -13.13 8.43
CA TRP A 195 12.15 -12.25 7.45
C TRP A 195 13.59 -11.95 7.85
N HIS A 196 14.48 -12.02 6.86
CA HIS A 196 15.89 -11.69 7.05
C HIS A 196 16.42 -10.86 5.88
N GLU A 197 17.42 -10.03 6.17
CA GLU A 197 18.25 -9.38 5.15
C GLU A 197 19.10 -10.46 4.47
N GLN A 198 18.91 -10.67 3.17
CA GLN A 198 19.69 -11.60 2.35
C GLN A 198 20.94 -10.95 1.80
N ALA A 199 20.85 -9.69 1.41
CA ALA A 199 21.96 -8.94 0.84
C ALA A 199 21.79 -7.44 1.04
N MET A 200 22.92 -6.76 1.10
CA MET A 200 23.04 -5.31 1.04
C MET A 200 23.99 -4.96 -0.10
N LEU A 201 23.56 -4.07 -0.98
CA LEU A 201 24.35 -3.57 -2.11
C LEU A 201 24.70 -2.12 -1.84
N GLU A 202 26.00 -1.85 -1.80
CA GLU A 202 26.56 -0.53 -1.61
C GLU A 202 26.85 0.14 -2.96
N PRO A 203 26.75 1.48 -3.06
CA PRO A 203 27.14 2.18 -4.27
C PRO A 203 28.66 2.00 -4.51
N VAL A 204 29.03 1.71 -5.76
CA VAL A 204 30.45 1.64 -6.13
C VAL A 204 31.02 3.06 -6.04
N SER A 205 32.05 3.26 -5.23
CA SER A 205 32.79 4.52 -5.20
C SER A 205 33.52 4.68 -6.54
N SER A 206 33.13 5.71 -7.30
CA SER A 206 33.77 6.11 -8.56
C SER A 206 35.11 6.80 -8.32
#